data_AF-A0A956HXV6-F1
#
_entry.id   AF-A0A956HXV6-F1
#
_cell.length_a   1.000
_cell.length_b   1.000
_cell.length_c   1.000
_cell.angle_alpha   90.00
_cell.angle_beta   90.00
_cell.angle_gamma   90.00
#
_symmetry.space_group_name_H-M   'P 1'
#
loop_
_entity.id
_entity.type
_entity.pdbx_description
1 polymer ?
#
loop_
_entity_poly.entity_id
_entity_poly.type
_entity_poly.pdbx_seq_one_letter_code
_entity_poly.pdbx_strand_id
1 'polypeptide(L)'
;ADQGERVAAILSAPVVEELWKGAGVLGFFYFFRRQFDGIVDGVIYATFIGLGFASVENVIYYAKAAHRGDDALALTFILRGVLSPWVHPLFTSMLGVALGYARENPGPVARLLAPVLGLGGAIGLHFVWNATATVVGGVVFLVLLPVWIAFVAAFLLMIAVLVVQKGRVMRKHLEEEVSLGTISKADLELVCSAFGLMHTRIFRGARAEAVVRATARLGLHKWHAARAEHHALQSISPAFIQPLREEIRALKAELDAAEQAASKA
;
A
#
# COMPACT_ATOMS: atom_id res chain seq x y z
N ALA A 1 -35.99 -9.98 -0.19
CA ALA A 1 -35.54 -8.59 -0.03
C ALA A 1 -36.58 -7.69 -0.65
N ASP A 2 -37.14 -6.77 0.14
CA ASP A 2 -37.96 -5.66 -0.35
C ASP A 2 -37.15 -4.81 -1.35
N GLN A 3 -37.79 -4.11 -2.28
CA GLN A 3 -37.12 -3.25 -3.25
C GLN A 3 -36.19 -2.23 -2.56
N GLY A 4 -36.58 -1.75 -1.37
CA GLY A 4 -35.75 -0.86 -0.55
C GLY A 4 -34.43 -1.48 -0.10
N GLU A 5 -34.39 -2.76 0.25
CA GLU A 5 -33.18 -3.45 0.71
C GLU A 5 -32.17 -3.65 -0.44
N ARG A 6 -32.67 -3.89 -1.67
CA ARG A 6 -31.82 -3.98 -2.87
C ARG A 6 -31.25 -2.61 -3.26
N VAL A 7 -32.09 -1.57 -3.22
CA VAL A 7 -31.66 -0.18 -3.48
C VAL A 7 -30.60 0.25 -2.46
N ALA A 8 -30.80 -0.05 -1.18
CA ALA A 8 -29.82 0.26 -0.14
C ALA A 8 -28.48 -0.46 -0.36
N ALA A 9 -28.50 -1.76 -0.68
CA ALA A 9 -27.29 -2.54 -0.93
C ALA A 9 -26.52 -2.06 -2.17
N ILE A 10 -27.22 -1.60 -3.21
CA ILE A 10 -26.60 -1.20 -4.48
C ILE A 10 -26.12 0.25 -4.43
N LEU A 11 -26.93 1.18 -3.91
CA LEU A 11 -26.65 2.61 -3.96
C LEU A 11 -26.10 3.16 -2.65
N SER A 12 -26.79 2.89 -1.54
CA SER A 12 -26.45 3.52 -0.25
C SER A 12 -25.19 2.92 0.37
N ALA A 13 -25.03 1.59 0.30
CA ALA A 13 -23.90 0.91 0.91
C ALA A 13 -22.56 1.36 0.29
N PRO A 14 -22.36 1.35 -1.05
CA PRO A 14 -21.09 1.82 -1.64
C PRO A 14 -20.72 3.24 -1.24
N VAL A 15 -21.69 4.16 -1.22
CA VAL A 15 -21.45 5.56 -0.82
C VAL A 15 -20.97 5.63 0.63
N VAL A 16 -21.73 5.06 1.56
CA VAL A 16 -21.42 5.12 2.99
C VAL A 16 -20.10 4.42 3.29
N GLU A 17 -19.89 3.24 2.71
CA GLU A 17 -18.70 2.46 2.97
C GLU A 17 -17.43 3.11 2.41
N GLU A 18 -17.45 3.60 1.17
CA GLU A 18 -16.28 4.27 0.59
C GLU A 18 -16.02 5.63 1.26
N LEU A 19 -17.04 6.30 1.79
CA LEU A 19 -16.84 7.49 2.63
C LEU A 19 -16.12 7.15 3.94
N TRP A 20 -16.50 6.06 4.62
CA TRP A 20 -15.82 5.64 5.86
C TRP A 20 -14.40 5.14 5.61
N LYS A 21 -14.21 4.32 4.58
CA LYS A 21 -12.86 3.91 4.15
C LYS A 21 -12.04 5.14 3.76
N GLY A 22 -12.63 6.05 2.99
CA GLY A 22 -11.99 7.27 2.56
C GLY A 22 -11.64 8.23 3.68
N ALA A 23 -12.46 8.34 4.73
CA ALA A 23 -12.12 9.07 5.94
C ALA A 23 -10.88 8.49 6.62
N GLY A 24 -10.72 7.17 6.64
CA GLY A 24 -9.49 6.51 7.08
C GLY A 24 -8.28 6.92 6.23
N VAL A 25 -8.40 6.89 4.90
CA VAL A 25 -7.30 7.25 3.98
C VAL A 25 -6.92 8.73 4.14
N LEU A 26 -7.92 9.61 4.25
CA LEU A 26 -7.74 11.03 4.53
C LEU A 26 -7.07 11.25 5.89
N GLY A 27 -7.43 10.46 6.91
CA GLY A 27 -6.76 10.45 8.20
C GLY A 27 -5.25 10.22 8.05
N PHE A 28 -4.84 9.19 7.30
CA PHE A 28 -3.42 8.97 6.98
C PHE A 28 -2.81 10.13 6.19
N PHE A 29 -3.52 10.65 5.20
CA PHE A 29 -3.06 11.77 4.37
C PHE A 29 -2.80 13.04 5.19
N TYR A 30 -3.65 13.37 6.17
CA TYR A 30 -3.52 14.58 6.98
C TYR A 30 -2.62 14.40 8.22
N PHE A 31 -2.81 13.32 9.00
CA PHE A 31 -2.10 13.14 10.26
C PHE A 31 -0.72 12.49 10.08
N PHE A 32 -0.55 11.64 9.06
CA PHE A 32 0.69 10.92 8.76
C PHE A 32 1.38 11.48 7.50
N ARG A 33 1.35 12.80 7.36
CA ARG A 33 1.89 13.55 6.21
C ARG A 33 3.37 13.32 5.90
N ARG A 34 4.16 12.79 6.85
CA ARG A 34 5.59 12.47 6.65
C ARG A 34 5.81 11.05 6.12
N GLN A 35 4.77 10.22 6.15
CA GLN A 35 4.78 8.85 5.63
C GLN A 35 3.97 8.74 4.34
N PHE A 36 3.05 9.68 4.09
CA PHE A 36 2.26 9.80 2.87
C PHE A 36 2.94 10.75 1.88
N ASP A 37 3.93 10.25 1.15
CA ASP A 37 4.81 11.06 0.29
C ASP A 37 4.48 10.97 -1.21
N GLY A 38 3.63 10.01 -1.63
CA GLY A 38 3.22 9.87 -3.02
C GLY A 38 2.15 8.80 -3.29
N ILE A 39 2.01 8.44 -4.57
CA ILE A 39 1.01 7.48 -5.07
C ILE A 39 1.17 6.11 -4.43
N VAL A 40 2.42 5.63 -4.29
CA VAL A 40 2.70 4.30 -3.72
C VAL A 40 2.19 4.20 -2.29
N ASP A 41 2.45 5.22 -1.47
CA ASP A 41 2.05 5.21 -0.06
C ASP A 41 0.52 5.33 0.05
N GLY A 42 -0.10 6.15 -0.82
CA GLY A 42 -1.56 6.24 -0.90
C GLY A 42 -2.24 4.93 -1.22
N VAL A 43 -1.73 4.17 -2.20
CA VAL A 43 -2.24 2.82 -2.54
C VAL A 43 -2.05 1.86 -1.37
N ILE A 44 -0.89 1.89 -0.68
CA ILE A 44 -0.62 1.01 0.46
C ILE A 44 -1.62 1.26 1.60
N TYR A 45 -1.80 2.52 2.03
CA TYR A 45 -2.74 2.84 3.11
C TYR A 45 -4.18 2.51 2.74
N ALA A 46 -4.60 2.86 1.52
CA ALA A 46 -5.93 2.52 1.01
C ALA A 46 -6.16 1.00 0.93
N THR A 47 -5.16 0.24 0.52
CA THR A 47 -5.21 -1.23 0.48
C THR A 47 -5.42 -1.80 1.87
N PHE A 48 -4.67 -1.35 2.87
CA PHE A 48 -4.83 -1.84 4.25
C PHE A 48 -6.19 -1.48 4.85
N ILE A 49 -6.69 -0.27 4.59
CA ILE A 49 -8.05 0.13 5.00
C ILE A 49 -9.10 -0.75 4.31
N GLY A 50 -8.98 -0.96 3.00
CA GLY A 50 -9.87 -1.82 2.24
C GLY A 50 -9.87 -3.26 2.73
N LEU A 51 -8.71 -3.83 3.04
CA LEU A 51 -8.57 -5.18 3.60
C LEU A 51 -9.19 -5.29 4.99
N GLY A 52 -8.96 -4.29 5.86
CA GLY A 52 -9.57 -4.24 7.19
C GLY A 52 -11.10 -4.20 7.11
N PHE A 53 -11.64 -3.38 6.20
CA PHE A 53 -13.08 -3.29 5.98
C PHE A 53 -13.65 -4.61 5.42
N ALA A 54 -13.01 -5.18 4.39
CA ALA A 54 -13.40 -6.46 3.82
C ALA A 54 -13.40 -7.57 4.88
N SER A 55 -12.44 -7.54 5.82
CA SER A 55 -12.36 -8.52 6.92
C SER A 55 -13.58 -8.43 7.85
N VAL A 56 -13.92 -7.22 8.31
CA VAL A 56 -15.09 -6.99 9.18
C VAL A 56 -16.38 -7.39 8.46
N GLU A 57 -16.53 -7.00 7.20
CA GLU A 57 -17.69 -7.34 6.40
C GLU A 57 -17.81 -8.86 6.20
N ASN A 58 -16.71 -9.53 5.84
CA ASN A 58 -16.68 -10.98 5.65
C ASN A 58 -17.11 -11.74 6.89
N VAL A 59 -16.69 -11.33 8.09
CA VAL A 59 -17.14 -11.95 9.36
C VAL A 59 -18.67 -11.89 9.48
N ILE A 60 -19.27 -10.72 9.20
CA ILE A 60 -20.73 -10.54 9.26
C ILE A 60 -21.44 -11.42 8.21
N TYR A 61 -20.91 -11.48 6.99
CA TYR A 61 -21.49 -12.32 5.93
C TYR A 61 -21.37 -13.80 6.23
N TYR A 62 -20.24 -14.26 6.77
CA TYR A 62 -20.03 -15.65 7.15
C TYR A 62 -20.93 -16.05 8.31
N ALA A 63 -21.08 -15.20 9.33
CA ALA A 63 -22.03 -15.44 10.43
C ALA A 63 -23.47 -15.59 9.91
N LYS A 64 -23.91 -14.68 9.02
CA LYS A 64 -25.24 -14.77 8.38
C LYS A 64 -25.39 -16.02 7.52
N ALA A 65 -24.35 -16.43 6.80
CA ALA A 65 -24.37 -17.61 5.96
C ALA A 65 -24.39 -18.91 6.77
N ALA A 66 -23.66 -18.97 7.88
CA ALA A 66 -23.64 -20.11 8.80
C ALA A 66 -25.05 -20.42 9.36
N HIS A 67 -25.85 -19.38 9.65
CA HIS A 67 -27.25 -19.56 10.04
C HIS A 67 -28.15 -20.18 8.95
N ARG A 68 -27.70 -20.21 7.68
CA ARG A 68 -28.44 -20.77 6.55
C ARG A 68 -27.96 -22.18 6.16
N GLY A 69 -26.94 -22.72 6.84
CA GLY A 69 -26.37 -24.04 6.60
C GLY A 69 -24.98 -24.02 5.94
N ASP A 70 -24.32 -25.17 5.96
CA ASP A 70 -22.92 -25.33 5.56
C ASP A 70 -22.68 -24.99 4.08
N ASP A 71 -23.61 -25.36 3.19
CA ASP A 71 -23.51 -25.03 1.75
C ASP A 71 -23.51 -23.52 1.49
N ALA A 72 -24.35 -22.78 2.22
CA ALA A 72 -24.44 -21.33 2.09
C ALA A 72 -23.17 -20.66 2.64
N LEU A 73 -22.62 -21.17 3.75
CA LEU A 73 -21.36 -20.72 4.30
C LEU A 73 -20.20 -20.96 3.33
N ALA A 74 -20.08 -22.19 2.80
CA ALA A 74 -19.04 -22.57 1.84
C ALA A 74 -19.08 -21.71 0.58
N LEU A 75 -20.27 -21.51 -0.01
CA LEU A 75 -20.45 -20.65 -1.17
C LEU A 75 -20.05 -19.19 -0.86
N THR A 76 -20.49 -18.65 0.27
CA THR A 76 -20.16 -17.27 0.67
C THR A 76 -18.67 -17.11 0.91
N PHE A 77 -18.02 -18.09 1.52
CA PHE A 77 -16.57 -18.12 1.74
C PHE A 77 -15.79 -18.13 0.42
N ILE A 78 -16.19 -18.96 -0.55
CA ILE A 78 -15.53 -19.01 -1.87
C ILE A 78 -15.69 -17.67 -2.59
N LEU A 79 -16.91 -17.15 -2.67
CA LEU A 79 -17.18 -15.89 -3.39
C LEU A 79 -16.46 -14.70 -2.76
N ARG A 80 -16.51 -14.56 -1.43
CA ARG A 80 -15.98 -13.40 -0.70
C ARG A 80 -14.52 -13.53 -0.30
N GLY A 81 -14.15 -14.69 0.26
CA GLY A 81 -12.82 -14.94 0.80
C GLY A 81 -11.78 -15.32 -0.26
N VAL A 82 -12.19 -16.04 -1.30
CA VAL A 82 -11.26 -16.54 -2.32
C VAL A 82 -11.31 -15.68 -3.58
N LEU A 83 -12.52 -15.43 -4.11
CA LEU A 83 -12.68 -14.82 -5.44
C LEU A 83 -12.70 -13.29 -5.42
N SER A 84 -13.06 -12.66 -4.29
CA SER A 84 -13.15 -11.19 -4.17
C SER A 84 -12.43 -10.53 -2.98
N PRO A 85 -11.37 -11.12 -2.37
CA PRO A 85 -10.73 -10.49 -1.20
C PRO A 85 -10.08 -9.13 -1.52
N TRP A 86 -9.76 -8.88 -2.79
CA TRP A 86 -9.07 -7.67 -3.25
C TRP A 86 -9.99 -6.58 -3.80
N VAL A 87 -11.32 -6.81 -3.79
CA VAL A 87 -12.29 -5.88 -4.36
C VAL A 87 -12.35 -4.56 -3.60
N HIS A 88 -12.47 -4.59 -2.26
CA HIS A 88 -12.44 -3.36 -1.47
C HIS A 88 -11.10 -2.61 -1.54
N PRO A 89 -9.93 -3.30 -1.44
CA PRO A 89 -8.63 -2.67 -1.70
C PRO A 89 -8.54 -1.98 -3.06
N LEU A 90 -9.02 -2.63 -4.13
CA LEU A 90 -9.03 -2.07 -5.47
C LEU A 90 -9.80 -0.74 -5.53
N PHE A 91 -11.02 -0.71 -4.97
CA PHE A 91 -11.88 0.48 -5.01
C PHE A 91 -11.30 1.61 -4.17
N THR A 92 -10.97 1.32 -2.91
CA THR A 92 -10.44 2.32 -1.97
C THR A 92 -9.13 2.92 -2.50
N SER A 93 -8.33 2.13 -3.22
CA SER A 93 -7.07 2.60 -3.82
C SER A 93 -7.25 3.65 -4.89
N MET A 94 -8.43 3.83 -5.49
CA MET A 94 -8.71 4.97 -6.38
C MET A 94 -8.54 6.31 -5.63
N LEU A 95 -9.04 6.39 -4.39
CA LEU A 95 -8.81 7.56 -3.54
C LEU A 95 -7.35 7.65 -3.09
N GLY A 96 -6.71 6.52 -2.77
CA GLY A 96 -5.29 6.47 -2.43
C GLY A 96 -4.38 7.04 -3.53
N VAL A 97 -4.59 6.61 -4.79
CA VAL A 97 -3.89 7.13 -5.98
C VAL A 97 -4.14 8.62 -6.15
N ALA A 98 -5.40 9.06 -6.06
CA ALA A 98 -5.76 10.46 -6.20
C ALA A 98 -5.09 11.38 -5.16
N LEU A 99 -5.07 10.96 -3.89
CA LEU A 99 -4.41 11.71 -2.82
C LEU A 99 -2.88 11.72 -3.00
N GLY A 100 -2.30 10.60 -3.43
CA GLY A 100 -0.88 10.54 -3.79
C GLY A 100 -0.52 11.46 -4.94
N TYR A 101 -1.34 11.47 -5.98
CA TYR A 101 -1.19 12.39 -7.11
C TYR A 101 -1.27 13.86 -6.67
N ALA A 102 -2.23 14.21 -5.81
CA ALA A 102 -2.36 15.56 -5.24
C ALA A 102 -1.16 15.95 -4.35
N ARG A 103 -0.51 14.99 -3.68
CA ARG A 103 0.73 15.20 -2.93
C ARG A 103 1.91 15.49 -3.86
N GLU A 104 1.98 14.78 -4.98
CA GLU A 104 3.07 14.93 -5.95
C GLU A 104 2.92 16.17 -6.84
N ASN A 105 1.68 16.61 -7.08
CA ASN A 105 1.34 17.73 -7.95
C ASN A 105 0.64 18.84 -7.15
N PRO A 106 1.39 19.76 -6.53
CA PRO A 106 0.85 20.68 -5.52
C PRO A 106 -0.05 21.81 -6.04
N GLY A 107 -0.64 21.70 -7.24
CA GLY A 107 -1.56 22.69 -7.80
C GLY A 107 -2.94 22.71 -7.12
N PRO A 108 -3.63 23.87 -7.05
CA PRO A 108 -4.94 23.98 -6.40
C PRO A 108 -6.00 23.07 -7.06
N VAL A 109 -5.94 22.93 -8.38
CA VAL A 109 -6.83 22.04 -9.15
C VAL A 109 -6.62 20.58 -8.76
N ALA A 110 -5.37 20.11 -8.71
CA ALA A 110 -5.06 18.74 -8.34
C ALA A 110 -5.46 18.43 -6.89
N ARG A 111 -5.24 19.37 -5.96
CA ARG A 111 -5.63 19.21 -4.54
C ARG A 111 -7.13 19.10 -4.34
N LEU A 112 -7.93 19.78 -5.15
CA LEU A 112 -9.39 19.76 -5.04
C LEU A 112 -10.01 18.62 -5.86
N LEU A 113 -9.67 18.52 -7.14
CA LEU A 113 -10.33 17.60 -8.06
C LEU A 113 -9.87 16.16 -7.89
N ALA A 114 -8.58 15.92 -7.62
CA ALA A 114 -8.10 14.54 -7.55
C ALA A 114 -8.82 13.73 -6.46
N PRO A 115 -8.94 14.19 -5.19
CA PRO A 115 -9.65 13.43 -4.17
C PRO A 115 -11.13 13.18 -4.49
N VAL A 116 -11.80 14.18 -5.10
CA VAL A 116 -13.21 14.05 -5.51
C VAL A 116 -13.36 12.99 -6.60
N LEU A 117 -12.50 13.01 -7.62
CA LEU A 117 -12.51 12.01 -8.68
C LEU A 117 -12.11 10.63 -8.18
N GLY A 118 -11.14 10.54 -7.28
CA GLY A 118 -10.71 9.28 -6.66
C GLY A 118 -11.81 8.64 -5.81
N LEU A 119 -12.49 9.43 -4.97
CA LEU A 119 -13.63 8.96 -4.18
C LEU A 119 -14.82 8.60 -5.08
N GLY A 120 -15.13 9.43 -6.06
CA GLY A 120 -16.19 9.16 -7.04
C GLY A 120 -15.94 7.87 -7.83
N GLY A 121 -14.68 7.63 -8.23
CA GLY A 121 -14.24 6.39 -8.88
C GLY A 121 -14.37 5.17 -7.95
N ALA A 122 -13.97 5.30 -6.69
CA ALA A 122 -14.13 4.24 -5.69
C ALA A 122 -15.61 3.85 -5.50
N ILE A 123 -16.48 4.84 -5.28
CA ILE A 123 -17.93 4.66 -5.13
C ILE A 123 -18.52 4.05 -6.40
N GLY A 124 -18.13 4.54 -7.58
CA GLY A 124 -18.63 4.06 -8.87
C GLY A 124 -18.27 2.59 -9.12
N LEU A 125 -17.00 2.21 -8.91
CA LEU A 125 -16.58 0.81 -9.07
C LEU A 125 -17.30 -0.11 -8.08
N HIS A 126 -17.45 0.33 -6.83
CA HIS A 126 -18.15 -0.43 -5.81
C HIS A 126 -19.65 -0.55 -6.11
N PHE A 127 -20.28 0.50 -6.59
CA PHE A 127 -21.64 0.47 -7.11
C PHE A 127 -21.80 -0.58 -8.22
N VAL A 128 -20.90 -0.58 -9.20
CA VAL A 128 -20.96 -1.55 -10.32
C VAL A 128 -20.79 -2.99 -9.79
N TRP A 129 -19.87 -3.22 -8.86
CA TRP A 129 -19.72 -4.52 -8.20
C TRP A 129 -21.02 -4.96 -7.51
N ASN A 130 -21.60 -4.12 -6.64
CA ASN A 130 -22.83 -4.46 -5.93
C ASN A 130 -24.03 -4.62 -6.87
N ALA A 131 -24.13 -3.81 -7.93
CA ALA A 131 -25.16 -3.94 -8.95
C ALA A 131 -25.05 -5.28 -9.68
N THR A 132 -23.83 -5.69 -10.09
CA THR A 132 -23.62 -6.99 -10.75
C THR A 132 -23.91 -8.17 -9.83
N ALA A 133 -23.59 -8.06 -8.53
CA ALA A 133 -23.88 -9.10 -7.55
C ALA A 133 -25.39 -9.19 -7.20
N THR A 134 -26.10 -8.05 -7.12
CA THR A 134 -27.45 -7.97 -6.54
C THR A 134 -28.58 -7.92 -7.56
N VAL A 135 -28.39 -7.24 -8.70
CA VAL A 135 -29.40 -7.09 -9.75
C VAL A 135 -29.33 -8.24 -10.72
N VAL A 136 -28.12 -8.54 -11.16
CA VAL A 136 -27.85 -9.46 -12.25
C VAL A 136 -27.78 -10.90 -11.72
N GLY A 137 -26.97 -11.15 -10.69
CA GLY A 137 -26.94 -12.43 -9.97
C GLY A 137 -26.70 -13.68 -10.84
N GLY A 138 -26.64 -14.85 -10.21
CA GLY A 138 -26.63 -16.14 -10.91
C GLY A 138 -25.54 -16.29 -11.98
N VAL A 139 -25.91 -16.84 -13.14
CA VAL A 139 -24.98 -17.15 -14.24
C VAL A 139 -24.26 -15.92 -14.78
N VAL A 140 -24.92 -14.77 -14.84
CA VAL A 140 -24.31 -13.57 -15.43
C VAL A 140 -23.24 -12.97 -14.51
N PHE A 141 -23.41 -13.05 -13.18
CA PHE A 141 -22.32 -12.72 -12.25
C PHE A 141 -21.10 -13.64 -12.45
N LEU A 142 -21.33 -14.94 -12.66
CA LEU A 142 -20.26 -15.89 -12.96
C LEU A 142 -19.55 -15.57 -14.30
N VAL A 143 -20.28 -15.10 -15.31
CA VAL A 143 -19.70 -14.67 -16.61
C VAL A 143 -18.88 -13.39 -16.47
N LEU A 144 -19.25 -12.49 -15.57
CA LEU A 144 -18.50 -11.24 -15.30
C LEU A 144 -17.34 -11.44 -14.33
N LEU A 145 -17.31 -12.54 -13.58
CA LEU A 145 -16.26 -12.82 -12.61
C LEU A 145 -14.83 -12.81 -13.21
N PRO A 146 -14.56 -13.36 -14.41
CA PRO A 146 -13.25 -13.25 -15.05
C PRO A 146 -12.82 -11.81 -15.33
N VAL A 147 -13.76 -10.93 -15.67
CA VAL A 147 -13.49 -9.50 -15.89
C VAL A 147 -13.01 -8.87 -14.59
N TRP A 148 -13.69 -9.13 -13.48
CA TRP A 148 -13.28 -8.64 -12.16
C TRP A 148 -11.93 -9.19 -11.70
N ILE A 149 -11.67 -10.48 -11.95
CA ILE A 149 -10.36 -11.10 -11.68
C ILE A 149 -9.27 -10.39 -12.50
N ALA A 150 -9.54 -10.04 -13.76
CA ALA A 150 -8.60 -9.29 -14.58
C ALA A 150 -8.35 -7.86 -14.04
N PHE A 151 -9.38 -7.17 -13.53
CA PHE A 151 -9.21 -5.87 -12.86
C PHE A 151 -8.34 -5.98 -11.60
N VAL A 152 -8.58 -6.99 -10.76
CA VAL A 152 -7.75 -7.25 -9.57
C VAL A 152 -6.32 -7.59 -9.99
N ALA A 153 -6.12 -8.44 -11.00
CA ALA A 153 -4.79 -8.79 -11.49
C ALA A 153 -4.04 -7.57 -12.03
N ALA A 154 -4.71 -6.70 -12.78
CA ALA A 154 -4.15 -5.44 -13.27
C ALA A 154 -3.76 -4.50 -12.12
N PHE A 155 -4.58 -4.45 -11.06
CA PHE A 155 -4.27 -3.67 -9.85
C PHE A 155 -3.07 -4.22 -9.08
N LEU A 156 -2.98 -5.54 -8.90
CA LEU A 156 -1.82 -6.17 -8.27
C LEU A 156 -0.55 -5.97 -9.11
N LEU A 157 -0.66 -6.06 -10.43
CA LEU A 157 0.44 -5.76 -11.35
C LEU A 157 0.88 -4.29 -11.23
N MET A 158 -0.08 -3.35 -11.19
CA MET A 158 0.21 -1.93 -10.96
C MET A 158 0.97 -1.73 -9.65
N ILE A 159 0.55 -2.36 -8.55
CA ILE A 159 1.29 -2.31 -7.26
C ILE A 159 2.71 -2.85 -7.44
N ALA A 160 2.87 -4.00 -8.07
CA ALA A 160 4.19 -4.60 -8.29
C ALA A 160 5.11 -3.68 -9.09
N VAL A 161 4.60 -3.07 -10.16
CA VAL A 161 5.33 -2.10 -10.99
C VAL A 161 5.74 -0.88 -10.17
N LEU A 162 4.81 -0.29 -9.39
CA LEU A 162 5.08 0.88 -8.55
C LEU A 162 6.15 0.59 -7.49
N VAL A 163 6.11 -0.58 -6.85
CA VAL A 163 7.11 -0.98 -5.85
C VAL A 163 8.48 -1.18 -6.49
N VAL A 164 8.54 -1.83 -7.67
CA VAL A 164 9.80 -2.00 -8.43
C VAL A 164 10.37 -0.65 -8.86
N GLN A 165 9.53 0.28 -9.33
CA GLN A 165 9.94 1.63 -9.68
C GLN A 165 10.50 2.38 -8.47
N LYS A 166 9.84 2.32 -7.31
CA LYS A 166 10.34 2.91 -6.05
C LYS A 166 11.72 2.36 -5.68
N GLY A 167 11.93 1.04 -5.83
CA GLY A 167 13.24 0.40 -5.63
C GLY A 167 14.32 0.89 -6.61
N ARG A 168 13.98 1.08 -7.89
CA ARG A 168 14.91 1.62 -8.91
C ARG A 168 15.29 3.08 -8.61
N VAL A 169 14.33 3.91 -8.20
CA VAL A 169 14.59 5.30 -7.80
C VAL A 169 15.50 5.34 -6.57
N MET A 170 15.23 4.50 -5.57
CA MET A 170 16.05 4.40 -4.36
C MET A 170 17.50 3.99 -4.70
N ARG A 171 17.67 3.02 -5.61
CA ARG A 171 18.98 2.56 -6.09
C ARG A 171 19.83 3.71 -6.62
N LYS A 172 19.27 4.56 -7.48
CA LYS A 172 19.98 5.71 -8.06
C LYS A 172 20.58 6.65 -7.00
N HIS A 173 19.90 6.81 -5.86
CA HIS A 173 20.36 7.70 -4.79
C HIS A 173 21.37 7.03 -3.83
N LEU A 174 21.46 5.70 -3.84
CA LEU A 174 22.33 4.91 -2.97
C LEU A 174 23.56 4.34 -3.69
N GLU A 175 23.62 4.36 -5.02
CA GLU A 175 24.78 3.87 -5.79
C GLU A 175 26.09 4.57 -5.39
N GLU A 176 26.05 5.87 -5.13
CA GLU A 176 27.21 6.62 -4.62
C GLU A 176 27.69 6.06 -3.26
N GLU A 177 26.79 5.63 -2.38
CA GLU A 177 27.16 5.09 -1.06
C GLU A 177 27.87 3.74 -1.15
N VAL A 178 27.65 2.99 -2.24
CA VAL A 178 28.42 1.78 -2.53
C VAL A 178 29.85 2.15 -2.94
N SER A 179 30.01 3.17 -3.79
CA SER A 179 31.35 3.64 -4.20
C SER A 179 32.15 4.25 -3.06
N LEU A 180 31.49 4.90 -2.11
CA LEU A 180 32.10 5.46 -0.90
C LEU A 180 32.40 4.40 0.17
N GLY A 181 31.98 3.15 -0.03
CA GLY A 181 32.16 2.06 0.95
C GLY A 181 31.28 2.18 2.19
N THR A 182 30.33 3.13 2.25
CA THR A 182 29.37 3.26 3.35
C THR A 182 28.50 2.00 3.45
N ILE A 183 28.02 1.50 2.31
CA ILE A 183 27.14 0.32 2.22
C ILE A 183 27.70 -0.71 1.23
N SER A 184 27.36 -1.98 1.44
CA SER A 184 27.72 -3.06 0.51
C SER A 184 26.70 -3.18 -0.62
N LYS A 185 27.05 -3.91 -1.70
CA LYS A 185 26.08 -4.27 -2.76
C LYS A 185 24.91 -5.09 -2.22
N ALA A 186 25.16 -5.95 -1.23
CA ALA A 186 24.11 -6.73 -0.57
C ALA A 186 23.15 -5.84 0.22
N ASP A 187 23.65 -4.82 0.92
CA ASP A 187 22.81 -3.84 1.63
C ASP A 187 21.92 -3.07 0.63
N LEU A 188 22.48 -2.67 -0.51
CA LEU A 188 21.75 -1.99 -1.57
C LEU A 188 20.61 -2.85 -2.15
N GLU A 189 20.87 -4.13 -2.41
CA GLU A 189 19.85 -5.07 -2.92
C GLU A 189 18.71 -5.30 -1.92
N LEU A 190 19.03 -5.42 -0.63
CA LEU A 190 18.04 -5.56 0.43
C LEU A 190 17.18 -4.29 0.56
N VAL A 191 17.77 -3.10 0.51
CA VAL A 191 17.03 -1.84 0.63
C VAL A 191 16.13 -1.59 -0.59
N CYS A 192 16.58 -1.98 -1.78
CA CYS A 192 15.81 -1.78 -3.02
C CYS A 192 14.76 -2.87 -3.28
N SER A 193 14.74 -3.94 -2.47
CA SER A 193 13.80 -5.05 -2.60
C SER A 193 12.52 -4.80 -1.80
N ALA A 194 11.36 -5.12 -2.38
CA ALA A 194 10.06 -5.06 -1.72
C ALA A 194 10.02 -5.83 -0.40
N PHE A 195 10.74 -6.96 -0.34
CA PHE A 195 10.75 -7.87 0.80
C PHE A 195 12.08 -7.84 1.55
N GLY A 196 13.03 -6.98 1.19
CA GLY A 196 14.38 -7.05 1.76
C GLY A 196 14.43 -6.74 3.26
N LEU A 197 13.56 -5.86 3.76
CA LEU A 197 13.43 -5.61 5.19
C LEU A 197 12.84 -6.82 5.94
N MET A 198 11.80 -7.44 5.37
CA MET A 198 11.19 -8.65 5.93
C MET A 198 12.19 -9.81 5.95
N HIS A 199 12.89 -10.03 4.83
CA HIS A 199 13.93 -11.05 4.70
C HIS A 199 15.04 -10.85 5.73
N THR A 200 15.54 -9.61 5.88
CA THR A 200 16.56 -9.28 6.88
C THR A 200 16.07 -9.56 8.30
N ARG A 201 14.84 -9.17 8.62
CA ARG A 201 14.25 -9.41 9.94
C ARG A 201 14.13 -10.90 10.27
N ILE A 202 13.67 -11.71 9.30
CA ILE A 202 13.43 -13.15 9.51
C ILE A 202 14.74 -13.93 9.56
N PHE A 203 15.69 -13.62 8.66
CA PHE A 203 16.86 -14.47 8.44
C PHE A 203 18.19 -13.91 8.95
N ARG A 204 18.29 -12.59 9.16
CA ARG A 204 19.56 -11.91 9.53
C ARG A 204 19.51 -11.21 10.91
N GLY A 205 18.34 -11.16 11.54
CA GLY A 205 18.16 -10.66 12.90
C GLY A 205 18.14 -9.12 13.02
N ALA A 206 17.94 -8.65 14.26
CA ALA A 206 17.64 -7.24 14.56
C ALA A 206 18.79 -6.27 14.21
N ARG A 207 20.06 -6.70 14.34
CA ARG A 207 21.22 -5.85 14.03
C ARG A 207 21.33 -5.57 12.53
N ALA A 208 21.20 -6.61 11.70
CA ALA A 208 21.16 -6.44 10.25
C ALA A 208 19.93 -5.62 9.81
N GLU A 209 18.79 -5.80 10.48
CA GLU A 209 17.58 -5.00 10.23
C GLU A 209 17.84 -3.50 10.48
N ALA A 210 18.55 -3.16 11.55
CA ALA A 210 18.92 -1.78 11.87
C ALA A 210 19.76 -1.14 10.75
N VAL A 211 20.76 -1.87 10.21
CA VAL A 211 21.59 -1.42 9.08
C VAL A 211 20.72 -1.14 7.84
N VAL A 212 19.82 -2.07 7.49
CA VAL A 212 18.93 -1.93 6.33
C VAL A 212 17.97 -0.75 6.52
N ARG A 213 17.42 -0.55 7.73
CA ARG A 213 16.54 0.60 8.04
C ARG A 213 17.29 1.93 7.96
N ALA A 214 18.49 2.02 8.53
CA ALA A 214 19.31 3.22 8.46
C ALA A 214 19.68 3.57 7.01
N THR A 215 20.04 2.56 6.21
CA THR A 215 20.32 2.72 4.78
C THR A 215 19.10 3.16 3.98
N ALA A 216 17.92 2.60 4.26
CA ALA A 216 16.67 3.04 3.63
C ALA A 216 16.34 4.51 3.98
N ARG A 217 16.56 4.93 5.23
CA ARG A 217 16.42 6.34 5.63
C ARG A 217 17.40 7.25 4.90
N LEU A 218 18.66 6.84 4.78
CA LEU A 218 19.68 7.60 4.03
C LEU A 218 19.24 7.82 2.57
N GLY A 219 18.79 6.77 1.90
CA GLY A 219 18.30 6.86 0.53
C GLY A 219 17.07 7.77 0.40
N LEU A 220 16.13 7.69 1.34
CA LEU A 220 14.96 8.56 1.39
C LEU A 220 15.34 10.04 1.57
N HIS A 221 16.26 10.34 2.50
CA HIS A 221 16.75 11.71 2.70
C HIS A 221 17.48 12.26 1.48
N LYS A 222 18.31 11.45 0.81
CA LYS A 222 18.94 11.83 -0.46
C LYS A 222 17.92 12.11 -1.56
N TRP A 223 16.90 11.26 -1.70
CA TRP A 223 15.82 11.48 -2.65
C TRP A 223 15.05 12.78 -2.36
N HIS A 224 14.71 13.04 -1.09
CA HIS A 224 14.06 14.30 -0.70
C HIS A 224 14.93 15.53 -0.95
N ALA A 225 16.25 15.44 -0.74
CA ALA A 225 17.18 16.52 -1.03
C ALA A 225 17.20 16.83 -2.54
N ALA A 226 17.36 15.80 -3.38
CA ALA A 226 17.35 15.95 -4.84
C ALA A 226 16.00 16.48 -5.37
N ARG A 227 14.89 16.02 -4.79
CA ARG A 227 13.54 16.50 -5.16
C ARG A 227 13.32 17.95 -4.76
N ALA A 228 13.77 18.36 -3.58
CA ALA A 228 13.62 19.74 -3.12
C ALA A 228 14.43 20.71 -3.99
N GLU A 229 15.64 20.32 -4.38
CA GLU A 229 16.46 21.08 -5.33
C GLU A 229 15.74 21.28 -6.67
N HIS A 230 15.16 20.21 -7.24
CA HIS A 230 14.40 20.28 -8.49
C HIS A 230 13.17 21.21 -8.41
N HIS A 231 12.54 21.33 -7.24
CA HIS A 231 11.38 22.21 -7.03
C HIS A 231 11.73 23.57 -6.40
N ALA A 232 13.03 23.90 -6.27
CA ALA A 232 13.51 25.11 -5.59
C ALA A 232 12.91 25.30 -4.17
N LEU A 233 12.72 24.19 -3.44
CA LEU A 233 12.21 24.18 -2.07
C LEU A 233 13.36 24.02 -1.07
N GLN A 234 13.22 24.63 0.10
CA GLN A 234 14.12 24.36 1.22
C GLN A 234 13.85 22.98 1.82
N SER A 235 14.90 22.20 2.04
CA SER A 235 14.82 20.86 2.64
C SER A 235 15.80 20.73 3.79
N ILE A 236 15.34 20.16 4.91
CA ILE A 236 16.18 19.79 6.05
C ILE A 236 16.94 18.47 5.80
N SER A 237 16.57 17.72 4.76
CA SER A 237 17.13 16.38 4.50
C SER A 237 18.65 16.34 4.32
N PRO A 238 19.32 17.33 3.70
CA PRO A 238 20.79 17.34 3.62
C PRO A 238 21.48 17.25 4.98
N ALA A 239 20.90 17.83 6.03
CA ALA A 239 21.48 17.82 7.38
C ALA A 239 21.54 16.42 8.02
N PHE A 240 20.71 15.48 7.54
CA PHE A 240 20.65 14.12 8.07
C PHE A 240 21.56 13.13 7.32
N ILE A 241 22.13 13.51 6.17
CA ILE A 241 22.91 12.58 5.33
C ILE A 241 24.19 12.11 6.04
N GLN A 242 24.98 13.04 6.59
CA GLN A 242 26.23 12.66 7.28
C GLN A 242 25.99 11.88 8.59
N PRO A 243 25.08 12.32 9.48
CA PRO A 243 24.74 11.53 10.66
C PRO A 243 24.28 10.10 10.34
N LEU A 244 23.51 9.92 9.27
CA LEU A 244 23.07 8.58 8.85
C LEU A 244 24.22 7.72 8.30
N ARG A 245 25.20 8.31 7.61
CA ARG A 245 26.41 7.58 7.19
C ARG A 245 27.22 7.10 8.38
N GLU A 246 27.35 7.92 9.42
CA GLU A 246 28.02 7.56 10.68
C GLU A 246 27.25 6.46 11.43
N GLU A 247 25.92 6.59 11.54
CA GLU A 247 25.05 5.58 12.14
C GLU A 247 25.21 4.21 11.43
N ILE A 248 25.18 4.20 10.09
CA ILE A 248 25.34 2.96 9.31
C ILE A 248 26.70 2.31 9.59
N ARG A 249 27.78 3.09 9.65
CA ARG A 249 29.12 2.57 9.95
C ARG A 249 29.18 1.95 11.35
N ALA A 250 28.61 2.62 12.34
CA ALA A 250 28.55 2.11 13.71
C ALA A 250 27.77 0.78 13.79
N LEU A 251 26.57 0.74 13.19
CA LEU A 251 25.73 -0.46 13.17
C LEU A 251 26.39 -1.64 12.47
N LYS A 252 27.16 -1.39 11.40
CA LYS A 252 27.92 -2.45 10.71
C LYS A 252 29.07 -2.97 11.57
N ALA A 253 29.80 -2.09 12.24
CA ALA A 253 30.86 -2.51 13.17
C ALA A 253 30.30 -3.37 14.32
N GLU A 254 29.13 -3.02 14.86
CA GLU A 254 28.43 -3.83 15.87
C GLU A 254 27.98 -5.19 15.34
N LEU A 255 27.48 -5.25 14.10
CA LEU A 255 27.08 -6.49 13.44
C LEU A 255 28.29 -7.42 13.25
N ASP A 256 29.39 -6.89 12.71
CA ASP A 256 30.62 -7.64 12.46
C ASP A 256 31.23 -8.16 13.78
N ALA A 257 31.23 -7.35 14.84
CA ALA A 257 31.70 -7.76 16.15
C ALA A 257 30.85 -8.90 16.75
N ALA A 258 29.53 -8.86 16.55
CA ALA A 258 28.63 -9.92 17.01
C ALA A 258 28.84 -11.24 16.23
N GLU A 259 29.06 -11.18 14.92
CA GLU A 259 29.37 -12.36 14.09
C GLU A 259 30.73 -12.97 14.47
N GLN A 260 31.73 -12.14 14.76
CA GLN A 260 33.03 -12.59 15.27
C GLN A 260 32.94 -13.23 16.66
N ALA A 261 32.09 -12.70 17.55
CA ALA A 261 31.87 -13.30 18.86
C ALA A 261 31.16 -14.66 18.75
N ALA A 262 30.16 -14.77 17.87
CA ALA A 262 29.43 -16.02 17.64
C ALA A 262 30.28 -17.12 17.00
N SER A 263 31.23 -16.77 16.13
CA SER A 263 32.15 -17.75 15.52
C SER A 263 33.25 -18.26 16.45
N LYS A 264 33.49 -17.59 17.58
CA LYS A 264 34.47 -17.99 18.61
C LYS A 264 33.85 -18.78 19.77
N ALA A 265 32.53 -18.85 19.84
CA ALA A 265 31.77 -19.58 20.87
C ALA A 265 31.40 -20.98 20.36
#